data_AF-A0A0V0H6Q2-F1
#
_entry.id   AF-A0A0V0H6Q2-F1
#
_cell.length_a   1.000
_cell.length_b   1.000
_cell.length_c   1.000
_cell.angle_alpha   90.00
_cell.angle_beta   90.00
_cell.angle_gamma   90.00
#
_symmetry.space_group_name_H-M   'P 1'
#
loop_
_entity.id
_entity.type
_entity.pdbx_description
1 polymer ?
#
loop_
_entity_poly.entity_id
_entity_poly.type
_entity_poly.pdbx_seq_one_letter_code
_entity_poly.pdbx_strand_id
1 'polypeptide(L)'
;MIISLLQPAPETYDLFDDIILLSEGKIIYQGPRENVLEFFESVGFKCPERKGVADFLQEVTSLKDQEQYWFRRYNLTDSLQWLNSRTF
;
A
#
# COMPACT_ATOMS: atom_id res chain seq x y z
N MET A 1 4.17 -9.04 -20.32
CA MET A 1 2.97 -8.28 -20.72
C MET A 1 2.64 -7.34 -19.56
N ILE A 2 2.36 -6.06 -19.81
CA ILE A 2 2.00 -5.09 -18.76
C ILE A 2 0.54 -4.70 -18.98
N ILE A 3 -0.27 -4.74 -17.93
CA ILE A 3 -1.68 -4.36 -17.94
C ILE A 3 -1.90 -3.34 -16.83
N SER A 4 -2.61 -2.26 -17.12
CA SER A 4 -2.99 -1.24 -16.13
C SER A 4 -4.50 -1.30 -15.91
N LEU A 5 -4.92 -1.45 -14.65
CA LEU A 5 -6.32 -1.50 -14.24
C LEU A 5 -6.59 -0.36 -13.25
N LEU A 6 -7.65 0.42 -13.47
CA LEU A 6 -7.92 1.58 -12.62
C LEU A 6 -8.54 1.19 -11.27
N GLN A 7 -9.29 0.08 -11.23
CA GLN A 7 -9.89 -0.50 -10.01
C GLN A 7 -10.20 -1.98 -10.30
N PRO A 8 -9.21 -2.89 -10.21
CA PRO A 8 -9.46 -4.30 -10.43
C PRO A 8 -10.41 -4.84 -9.37
N ALA A 9 -11.35 -5.71 -9.77
CA ALA A 9 -12.07 -6.52 -8.81
C ALA A 9 -11.06 -7.40 -8.01
N PRO A 10 -11.36 -7.77 -6.76
CA PRO A 10 -10.45 -8.57 -5.94
C PRO A 10 -9.98 -9.86 -6.64
N GLU A 11 -10.86 -10.51 -7.41
CA GLU A 11 -10.54 -11.73 -8.15
C GLU A 11 -9.54 -11.47 -9.28
N THR A 12 -9.52 -10.25 -9.82
CA THR A 12 -8.57 -9.84 -10.87
C THR A 12 -7.20 -9.55 -10.29
N TYR A 13 -7.13 -9.04 -9.05
CA TYR A 13 -5.87 -8.84 -8.34
C TYR A 13 -5.12 -10.17 -8.12
N ASP A 14 -5.85 -11.25 -7.83
CA ASP A 14 -5.25 -12.57 -7.60
C ASP A 14 -4.65 -13.23 -8.85
N LEU A 15 -4.92 -12.70 -10.04
CA LEU A 15 -4.36 -13.19 -11.30
C LEU A 15 -2.96 -12.64 -11.61
N PHE A 16 -2.46 -11.69 -10.83
CA PHE A 16 -1.15 -11.07 -11.06
C PHE A 16 -0.06 -11.70 -10.19
N ASP A 17 1.07 -12.02 -10.83
CA ASP A 17 2.29 -12.47 -10.16
C ASP A 17 3.04 -11.29 -9.51
N ASP A 18 3.25 -10.23 -10.29
CA ASP A 18 3.92 -9.00 -9.88
C ASP A 18 2.97 -7.79 -9.94
N ILE A 19 3.19 -6.83 -9.03
CA ILE A 19 2.39 -5.63 -8.88
C ILE A 19 3.28 -4.39 -8.93
N ILE A 20 2.80 -3.37 -9.64
CA ILE A 20 3.36 -2.02 -9.60
C ILE A 20 2.29 -1.10 -9.02
N LEU A 21 2.59 -0.47 -7.88
CA LEU A 21 1.73 0.56 -7.28
C LEU A 21 2.31 1.94 -7.58
N LEU A 22 1.45 2.80 -8.12
CA LEU A 22 1.78 4.17 -8.46
C LEU A 22 0.92 5.13 -7.62
N SER A 23 1.54 6.16 -7.04
CA SER A 23 0.83 7.31 -6.48
C SER A 23 1.56 8.60 -6.89
N GLU A 24 0.81 9.59 -7.33
CA GLU A 24 1.32 10.91 -7.80
C GLU A 24 2.51 10.82 -8.78
N GLY A 25 2.50 9.81 -9.68
CA GLY A 25 3.56 9.60 -10.66
C GLY A 25 4.84 8.95 -10.12
N LYS A 26 4.84 8.51 -8.85
CA LYS A 26 5.94 7.78 -8.21
C LYS A 26 5.56 6.31 -8.00
N ILE A 27 6.56 5.44 -8.14
CA ILE A 27 6.42 4.02 -7.78
C ILE A 27 6.54 3.90 -6.26
N ILE A 28 5.48 3.39 -5.64
CA ILE A 28 5.39 3.12 -4.20
C ILE A 28 5.93 1.72 -3.91
N TYR A 29 5.57 0.79 -4.78
CA TYR A 29 5.94 -0.61 -4.68
C TYR A 29 6.08 -1.22 -6.08
N GLN A 30 7.06 -2.10 -6.24
CA GLN A 30 7.21 -2.95 -7.41
C GLN A 30 7.78 -4.30 -6.96
N GLY A 31 7.05 -5.38 -7.25
CA GLY A 31 7.51 -6.73 -6.95
C GLY A 31 6.36 -7.74 -6.80
N PRO A 32 6.65 -8.92 -6.23
CA PRO A 32 5.67 -9.99 -6.10
C PRO A 32 4.46 -9.58 -5.28
N ARG A 33 3.27 -10.02 -5.70
CA ARG A 33 2.00 -9.78 -4.98
C ARG A 33 2.06 -10.25 -3.52
N GLU A 34 2.71 -11.39 -3.28
CA GLU A 34 2.82 -12.03 -1.96
C GLU A 34 3.56 -11.16 -0.93
N ASN A 35 4.49 -10.31 -1.39
CA ASN A 35 5.34 -9.50 -0.51
C ASN A 35 4.77 -8.10 -0.24
N VAL A 36 3.68 -7.71 -0.93
CA VAL A 36 3.17 -6.33 -0.85
C VAL A 36 2.67 -5.99 0.55
N LEU A 37 2.02 -6.94 1.24
CA LEU A 37 1.53 -6.72 2.60
C LEU A 37 2.67 -6.56 3.59
N GLU A 38 3.70 -7.42 3.50
CA GLU A 38 4.90 -7.32 4.34
C GLU A 38 5.62 -5.98 4.12
N PHE A 39 5.70 -5.52 2.87
CA PHE A 39 6.23 -4.19 2.55
C PHE A 39 5.47 -3.08 3.29
N PHE A 40 4.13 -3.05 3.20
CA PHE A 40 3.33 -2.04 3.89
C PHE A 40 3.43 -2.13 5.41
N GLU A 41 3.49 -3.35 5.97
CA GLU A 41 3.71 -3.57 7.40
C GLU A 41 5.08 -3.06 7.86
N SER A 42 6.12 -3.21 7.04
CA SER A 42 7.47 -2.73 7.34
C SER A 42 7.55 -1.20 7.46
N VAL A 43 6.74 -0.48 6.68
CA VAL A 43 6.65 0.99 6.69
C VAL A 43 5.58 1.54 7.65
N GLY A 44 4.83 0.67 8.33
CA GLY A 44 3.94 1.04 9.44
C GLY A 44 2.43 0.96 9.15
N PHE A 45 2.03 0.47 7.97
CA PHE A 45 0.63 0.28 7.59
C PHE A 45 0.23 -1.19 7.69
N LYS A 46 -0.96 -1.48 8.20
CA LYS A 46 -1.47 -2.86 8.29
C LYS A 46 -2.82 -2.99 7.61
N CYS A 47 -2.97 -4.03 6.79
CA CYS A 47 -4.25 -4.38 6.19
C CYS A 47 -5.22 -4.92 7.26
N PRO A 48 -6.45 -4.40 7.38
CA PRO A 48 -7.46 -4.94 8.28
C PRO A 48 -7.90 -6.36 7.89
N GLU A 49 -8.21 -7.22 8.86
CA GLU A 49 -8.60 -8.62 8.63
C GLU A 49 -9.86 -8.79 7.74
N ARG A 50 -10.75 -7.79 7.74
CA ARG A 50 -12.02 -7.83 6.99
C ARG A 50 -11.95 -7.11 5.64
N LYS A 51 -10.78 -6.60 5.25
CA LYS A 51 -10.61 -5.83 4.02
C LYS A 51 -9.85 -6.64 2.98
N GLY A 52 -10.30 -6.57 1.73
CA GLY A 52 -9.58 -7.16 0.62
C GLY A 52 -8.26 -6.45 0.38
N VAL A 53 -7.21 -7.20 -0.02
CA VAL A 53 -5.88 -6.62 -0.27
C VAL A 53 -5.94 -5.57 -1.37
N ALA A 54 -6.68 -5.83 -2.45
CA ALA A 54 -6.86 -4.87 -3.55
C ALA A 54 -7.44 -3.53 -3.05
N ASP A 55 -8.50 -3.57 -2.23
CA ASP A 55 -9.11 -2.37 -1.64
C ASP A 55 -8.14 -1.64 -0.70
N PHE A 56 -7.41 -2.40 0.12
CA PHE A 56 -6.38 -1.84 0.99
C PHE A 56 -5.29 -1.10 0.20
N LEU A 57 -4.76 -1.70 -0.87
CA LEU A 57 -3.70 -1.09 -1.68
C LEU A 57 -4.17 0.18 -2.40
N GLN A 58 -5.44 0.21 -2.81
CA GLN A 58 -6.04 1.40 -3.42
C GLN A 58 -6.17 2.56 -2.41
N GLU A 59 -6.47 2.26 -1.15
CA GLU A 59 -6.69 3.29 -0.13
C GLU A 59 -5.40 3.69 0.59
N VAL A 60 -4.46 2.77 0.86
CA VAL A 60 -3.18 3.09 1.53
C VAL A 60 -2.29 3.98 0.65
N THR A 61 -2.51 3.99 -0.66
CA THR A 61 -1.84 4.90 -1.60
C THR A 61 -2.51 6.27 -1.71
N SER A 62 -3.72 6.43 -1.14
CA SER A 62 -4.46 7.68 -1.03
C SER A 62 -4.13 8.38 0.29
N LEU A 63 -3.59 9.60 0.23
CA LEU A 63 -3.25 10.41 1.40
C LEU A 63 -4.44 10.61 2.37
N LYS A 64 -5.68 10.63 1.86
CA LYS A 64 -6.88 10.83 2.68
C LYS A 64 -7.20 9.64 3.58
N ASP A 65 -6.81 8.45 3.15
CA ASP A 65 -7.28 7.19 3.73
C ASP A 65 -6.16 6.44 4.47
N GLN A 66 -4.95 6.99 4.53
CA GLN A 66 -3.78 6.36 5.16
C GLN A 66 -3.89 6.22 6.69
N GLU A 67 -4.48 7.21 7.36
CA GLU A 67 -4.47 7.27 8.83
C GLU A 67 -5.16 6.05 9.48
N GLN A 68 -6.19 5.49 8.83
CA GLN A 68 -6.93 4.34 9.34
C GLN A 68 -6.11 3.04 9.33
N TYR A 69 -4.99 3.00 8.60
CA TYR A 69 -4.13 1.82 8.47
C TYR A 69 -2.89 1.87 9.33
N TRP A 70 -2.64 2.98 10.03
CA TRP A 70 -1.46 3.11 10.89
C TRP A 70 -1.52 2.11 12.05
N PHE A 71 -0.56 1.18 12.11
CA PHE A 71 -0.52 0.18 13.18
C PHE A 71 0.69 0.32 14.13
N ARG A 72 1.80 0.96 13.70
CA ARG A 72 2.94 1.18 14.60
C ARG A 72 2.71 2.36 15.56
N ARG A 73 2.18 2.06 16.75
CA ARG A 73 2.16 2.99 17.88
C ARG A 73 3.34 2.82 18.83
N TYR A 74 4.57 2.72 18.30
CA TYR A 74 5.79 2.78 19.11
C TYR A 74 6.85 3.67 18.44
N ASN A 75 7.21 4.72 19.17
CA ASN A 75 8.17 5.80 18.89
C ASN A 75 7.74 6.85 17.85
N LEU A 76 6.71 7.63 18.24
CA LEU A 76 6.14 8.79 17.55
C LEU A 76 7.11 9.92 17.18
N THR A 77 8.39 9.86 17.51
CA THR A 77 9.37 10.92 17.20
C THR A 77 10.07 10.75 15.85
N ASP A 78 10.33 9.52 15.38
CA ASP A 78 11.15 9.30 14.17
C ASP A 78 10.32 9.02 12.92
N SER A 79 9.15 8.38 13.07
CA SER A 79 8.30 7.97 11.93
C SER A 79 7.52 9.12 11.32
N LEU A 80 7.11 10.12 12.12
CA LEU A 80 6.44 11.34 11.63
C LEU A 80 7.40 12.23 10.83
N GLN A 81 8.70 12.23 11.15
CA GLN A 81 9.70 12.93 10.33
C GLN A 81 9.96 12.19 9.01
N TRP A 82 9.96 10.85 9.02
CA TRP A 82 10.13 10.07 7.81
C TRP A 82 8.95 10.22 6.83
N LEU A 83 7.71 10.13 7.31
CA LEU A 83 6.51 10.29 6.47
C LEU A 83 6.38 11.71 5.90
N ASN A 84 6.63 12.76 6.69
CA ASN A 84 6.62 14.13 6.19
C ASN A 84 7.77 14.43 5.21
N SER A 85 8.86 13.66 5.23
CA SER A 85 9.96 13.78 4.26
C SER A 85 9.70 13.05 2.94
N ARG A 86 8.73 12.11 2.93
CA ARG A 86 8.33 11.31 1.77
C ARG A 86 6.81 11.39 1.59
N THR A 87 6.33 12.58 1.28
CA THR A 87 5.12 12.71 0.46
C THR A 87 5.37 11.97 -0.85
N PHE A 88 4.76 10.79 -0.95
CA PHE A 88 4.59 10.11 -2.22
C PHE A 88 3.63 10.92 -3.07
#